data_AF-A0A5J4VKW5-F1
#
_entry.id   AF-A0A5J4VKW5-F1
#
_cell.length_a   1.000
_cell.length_b   1.000
_cell.length_c   1.000
_cell.angle_alpha   90.00
_cell.angle_beta   90.00
_cell.angle_gamma   90.00
#
_symmetry.space_group_name_H-M   'P 1'
#
loop_
_entity.id
_entity.type
_entity.pdbx_description
1 polymer ?
#
loop_
_entity_poly.entity_id
_entity_poly.type
_entity_poly.pdbx_seq_one_letter_code
_entity_poly.pdbx_strand_id
1 'polypeptide(L)'
;MLIDKIFEHFDKRHQAIKQADFYDNLLTFFKKRNISQANLQVVPITEAKKDTQKVNKLRVDNFVDKYLIQLKQGMEFNFAVDYKFKELSEFDFNAQLKAICNYERKYAPNSQFRVLCLQLSA
;
A
#
# COMPACT_ATOMS: atom_id res chain seq x y z
N MET A 1 -28.61 29.62 9.16
CA MET A 1 -29.76 28.72 8.89
C MET A 1 -29.38 27.36 8.32
N LEU A 2 -28.56 27.24 7.26
CA LEU A 2 -28.15 25.93 6.72
C LEU A 2 -27.10 25.23 7.59
N ILE A 3 -26.12 25.99 8.09
CA ILE A 3 -25.05 25.52 8.98
C ILE A 3 -25.60 25.03 10.32
N ASP A 4 -26.57 25.74 10.89
CA ASP A 4 -27.19 25.37 12.17
C ASP A 4 -27.93 24.03 12.07
N LYS A 5 -28.60 23.77 10.93
CA LYS A 5 -29.23 22.47 10.64
C LYS A 5 -28.22 21.33 10.51
N ILE A 6 -27.03 21.62 10.00
CA ILE A 6 -25.93 20.63 9.91
C ILE A 6 -25.43 20.28 11.31
N PHE A 7 -25.20 21.28 12.16
CA PHE A 7 -24.79 21.05 13.55
C PHE A 7 -25.85 20.28 14.35
N GLU A 8 -27.12 20.69 14.25
CA GLU A 8 -28.23 19.98 14.90
C GLU A 8 -28.33 18.51 14.45
N HIS A 9 -28.09 18.24 13.16
CA HIS A 9 -28.05 16.89 12.62
C HIS A 9 -26.88 16.05 13.15
N PHE A 10 -25.70 16.64 13.31
CA PHE A 10 -24.55 15.95 13.92
C PHE A 10 -24.74 15.74 15.42
N ASP A 11 -25.31 16.70 16.14
CA ASP A 11 -25.62 16.59 17.57
C ASP A 11 -26.59 15.43 17.82
N LYS A 12 -27.66 15.33 17.02
CA LYS A 12 -28.60 14.19 17.09
C LYS A 12 -27.90 12.84 16.91
N ARG A 13 -26.99 12.73 15.95
CA ARG A 13 -26.19 11.50 15.76
C ARG A 13 -25.25 11.23 16.93
N HIS A 14 -24.61 12.27 17.46
CA HIS A 14 -23.72 12.15 18.60
C HIS A 14 -24.46 11.70 19.87
N GLN A 15 -25.68 12.21 20.10
CA GLN A 15 -26.52 11.77 21.21
C GLN A 15 -26.98 10.32 21.05
N ALA A 16 -27.32 9.88 19.83
CA ALA A 16 -27.67 8.48 19.57
C ALA A 16 -26.53 7.51 19.91
N ILE A 17 -25.27 7.89 19.66
CA ILE A 17 -24.09 7.08 20.03
C ILE A 17 -23.90 7.00 21.56
N LYS A 18 -24.33 8.02 22.30
CA LYS A 18 -24.26 8.07 23.77
C LYS A 18 -25.37 7.30 24.49
N GLN A 19 -26.37 6.81 23.77
CA GLN A 19 -27.41 5.99 24.37
C GLN A 19 -26.79 4.74 24.98
N ALA A 20 -27.21 4.38 26.20
CA ALA A 20 -26.59 3.30 26.98
C ALA A 20 -26.60 1.96 26.23
N ASP A 21 -27.61 1.73 25.39
CA ASP A 21 -27.82 0.51 24.61
C ASP A 21 -27.12 0.52 23.24
N PHE A 22 -26.52 1.64 22.80
CA PHE A 22 -25.89 1.72 21.48
C PHE A 22 -24.82 0.63 21.28
N TYR A 23 -23.91 0.49 22.25
CA TYR A 23 -22.84 -0.51 22.17
C TYR A 23 -23.34 -1.95 22.38
N ASP A 24 -24.38 -2.15 23.21
CA ASP A 24 -25.01 -3.47 23.40
C ASP A 24 -25.71 -3.94 22.12
N ASN A 25 -26.40 -3.03 21.44
CA ASN A 25 -27.02 -3.28 20.15
C ASN A 25 -25.97 -3.55 19.07
N LEU A 26 -24.88 -2.78 19.05
CA LEU A 26 -23.76 -2.98 18.12
C LEU A 26 -23.07 -4.33 18.35
N LEU A 27 -22.81 -4.70 19.60
CA LEU A 27 -22.25 -5.99 19.98
C LEU A 27 -23.17 -7.13 19.55
N THR A 28 -24.47 -6.99 19.77
CA THR A 28 -25.48 -7.97 19.35
C THR A 28 -25.50 -8.12 17.83
N PHE A 29 -25.41 -7.02 17.09
CA PHE A 29 -25.30 -7.04 15.63
C PHE A 29 -24.08 -7.84 15.16
N PHE A 30 -22.90 -7.58 15.73
CA PHE A 30 -21.69 -8.32 15.37
C PHE A 30 -21.74 -9.79 15.78
N LYS A 31 -22.33 -10.13 16.92
CA LYS A 31 -22.53 -11.53 17.37
C LYS A 31 -23.43 -12.34 16.43
N LYS A 32 -24.45 -11.71 15.84
CA LYS A 32 -25.38 -12.35 14.89
C LYS A 32 -24.80 -12.48 13.47
N ARG A 33 -23.70 -11.79 13.17
CA ARG A 33 -23.12 -11.77 11.83
C ARG A 33 -22.34 -13.06 11.58
N ASN A 34 -22.77 -13.85 10.60
CA ASN A 34 -22.03 -15.02 10.16
C ASN A 34 -20.75 -14.59 9.40
N ILE A 35 -19.58 -14.88 9.96
CA ILE A 35 -18.27 -14.59 9.37
C ILE A 35 -17.51 -15.86 8.94
N SER A 36 -18.15 -17.03 8.98
CA SER A 36 -17.51 -18.31 8.60
C SER A 36 -16.97 -18.32 7.17
N GLN A 37 -17.56 -17.54 6.28
CA GLN A 37 -17.14 -17.39 4.88
C GLN A 37 -16.24 -16.16 4.66
N ALA A 38 -16.00 -15.34 5.68
CA ALA A 38 -15.20 -14.13 5.55
C ALA A 38 -13.71 -14.49 5.55
N ASN A 39 -13.01 -14.17 4.46
CA ASN A 39 -11.55 -14.25 4.43
C ASN A 39 -10.95 -13.00 5.07
N LEU A 40 -10.67 -13.08 6.38
CA LEU A 40 -10.11 -11.97 7.17
C LEU A 40 -8.68 -11.58 6.77
N GLN A 41 -7.98 -12.42 5.99
CA GLN A 41 -6.64 -12.11 5.49
C GLN A 41 -6.68 -11.21 4.24
N VAL A 42 -7.83 -11.14 3.56
CA VAL A 42 -7.99 -10.32 2.36
C VAL A 42 -8.55 -8.96 2.75
N VAL A 43 -7.68 -7.97 2.83
CA VAL A 43 -8.09 -6.57 2.99
C VAL A 43 -8.54 -6.04 1.62
N PRO A 44 -9.82 -5.65 1.45
CA PRO A 44 -10.29 -5.10 0.18
C PRO A 44 -9.46 -3.88 -0.25
N ILE A 45 -9.09 -3.83 -1.53
CA ILE A 45 -8.49 -2.63 -2.11
C ILE A 45 -9.61 -1.66 -2.48
N THR A 46 -9.79 -0.64 -1.66
CA THR A 46 -10.75 0.46 -1.89
C THR A 46 -10.12 1.57 -2.72
N GLU A 47 -10.93 2.43 -3.34
CA GLU A 47 -10.43 3.60 -4.09
C GLU A 47 -9.56 4.51 -3.20
N ALA A 48 -9.98 4.79 -1.97
CA ALA A 48 -9.16 5.55 -1.01
C ALA A 48 -7.80 4.88 -0.74
N LYS A 49 -7.74 3.55 -0.69
CA LYS A 49 -6.48 2.81 -0.55
C LYS A 49 -5.62 2.93 -1.82
N LYS A 50 -6.22 2.88 -3.01
CA LYS A 50 -5.51 3.10 -4.29
C LYS A 50 -4.95 4.52 -4.37
N ASP A 51 -5.72 5.52 -3.98
CA ASP A 51 -5.27 6.92 -3.98
C ASP A 51 -4.12 7.14 -3.01
N THR A 52 -4.24 6.59 -1.78
CA THR A 52 -3.17 6.64 -0.78
C THR A 52 -1.90 5.94 -1.30
N GLN A 53 -2.04 4.76 -1.92
CA GLN A 53 -0.93 4.06 -2.54
C GLN A 53 -0.32 4.88 -3.67
N LYS A 54 -1.12 5.50 -4.53
CA LYS A 54 -0.64 6.33 -5.65
C LYS A 54 0.19 7.53 -5.18
N VAL A 55 -0.22 8.18 -4.09
CA VAL A 55 0.52 9.30 -3.49
C VAL A 55 1.82 8.84 -2.83
N ASN A 56 1.80 7.68 -2.18
CA ASN A 56 2.95 7.15 -1.45
C ASN A 56 3.89 6.28 -2.29
N LYS A 57 3.51 5.94 -3.53
CA LYS A 57 4.28 5.07 -4.40
C LYS A 57 5.59 5.75 -4.79
N LEU A 58 6.71 5.12 -4.47
CA LEU A 58 8.01 5.64 -4.85
C LEU A 58 8.14 5.59 -6.38
N ARG A 59 8.93 6.52 -6.92
CA ARG A 59 9.18 6.53 -8.37
C ARG A 59 9.86 5.24 -8.82
N VAL A 60 10.72 4.66 -7.97
CA VAL A 60 11.33 3.35 -8.24
C VAL A 60 10.31 2.22 -8.21
N ASP A 61 9.23 2.30 -7.42
CA ASP A 61 8.15 1.31 -7.49
C ASP A 61 7.44 1.36 -8.85
N ASN A 62 7.32 2.53 -9.48
CA ASN A 62 6.80 2.64 -10.85
C ASN A 62 7.75 2.01 -11.87
N PHE A 63 9.05 2.11 -11.66
CA PHE A 63 10.05 1.42 -12.48
C PHE A 63 9.91 -0.11 -12.33
N VAL A 64 9.83 -0.60 -11.08
CA VAL A 64 9.67 -2.02 -10.78
C VAL A 64 8.40 -2.57 -11.41
N ASP A 65 7.27 -1.88 -11.29
CA ASP A 65 6.00 -2.31 -11.90
C ASP A 65 6.07 -2.34 -13.43
N LYS A 66 6.68 -1.32 -14.04
CA LYS A 66 6.77 -1.19 -15.51
C LYS A 66 7.66 -2.26 -16.12
N TYR A 67 8.75 -2.63 -15.45
CA TYR A 67 9.76 -3.56 -15.99
C TYR A 67 9.79 -4.89 -15.25
N LEU A 68 8.72 -5.22 -14.52
CA LEU A 68 8.65 -6.40 -13.67
C LEU A 68 9.01 -7.69 -14.41
N ILE A 69 8.53 -7.86 -15.65
CA ILE A 69 8.82 -9.05 -16.46
C ILE A 69 10.31 -9.16 -16.78
N GLN A 70 10.92 -8.06 -17.22
CA GLN A 70 12.34 -8.01 -17.57
C GLN A 70 13.22 -8.17 -16.33
N LEU A 71 12.82 -7.59 -15.19
CA LEU A 71 13.49 -7.79 -13.90
C LEU A 71 13.49 -9.26 -13.49
N LYS A 72 12.36 -9.96 -13.68
CA LYS A 72 12.24 -11.42 -13.43
C LYS A 72 13.11 -12.26 -14.36
N GLN A 73 13.29 -11.81 -15.59
CA GLN A 73 14.13 -12.47 -16.60
C GLN A 73 15.63 -12.19 -16.40
N GLY A 74 15.96 -11.34 -15.43
CA GLY A 74 17.33 -11.05 -15.05
C GLY A 74 17.93 -9.84 -15.74
N MET A 75 17.18 -8.73 -15.78
CA MET A 75 17.66 -7.45 -16.29
C MET A 75 19.00 -7.07 -15.65
N GLU A 76 19.97 -6.80 -16.53
CA GLU A 76 21.28 -6.27 -16.20
C GLU A 76 21.19 -4.86 -15.63
N PHE A 77 22.00 -4.55 -14.63
CA PHE A 77 21.98 -3.27 -13.93
C PHE A 77 22.21 -2.06 -14.86
N ASN A 78 23.15 -2.16 -15.81
CA ASN A 78 23.41 -1.08 -16.76
C ASN A 78 22.18 -0.75 -17.62
N PHE A 79 21.40 -1.77 -18.01
CA PHE A 79 20.13 -1.57 -18.70
C PHE A 79 19.08 -0.91 -17.79
N ALA A 80 19.06 -1.24 -16.50
CA ALA A 80 18.14 -0.62 -15.54
C ALA A 80 18.43 0.88 -15.35
N VAL A 81 19.70 1.28 -15.36
CA VAL A 81 20.12 2.70 -15.25
C VAL A 81 19.65 3.52 -16.45
N ASP A 82 19.65 2.95 -17.67
CA ASP A 82 19.16 3.62 -18.89
C ASP A 82 17.65 3.92 -18.84
N TYR A 83 16.91 3.19 -18.01
CA TYR A 83 15.47 3.38 -17.80
C TYR A 83 15.16 4.29 -16.61
N LYS A 84 16.17 4.91 -15.98
CA LYS A 84 15.96 5.86 -14.86
C LYS A 84 15.14 7.05 -15.33
N PHE A 85 14.32 7.58 -14.42
CA PHE A 85 13.56 8.79 -14.69
C PHE A 85 14.50 9.99 -14.84
N LYS A 86 14.25 10.88 -15.81
CA LYS A 86 15.09 12.07 -16.08
C LYS A 86 15.30 12.97 -14.86
N GLU A 87 14.37 12.95 -13.92
CA GLU A 87 14.37 13.79 -12.71
C GLU A 87 15.11 13.16 -11.52
N LEU A 88 15.48 11.87 -11.62
CA LEU A 88 16.24 11.17 -10.58
C LEU A 88 17.73 11.16 -10.97
N SER A 89 18.58 11.59 -10.05
CA SER A 89 20.01 11.38 -10.22
C SER A 89 20.31 9.87 -10.24
N GLU A 90 21.38 9.49 -10.92
CA GLU A 90 21.83 8.09 -10.93
C GLU A 90 22.12 7.58 -9.52
N PHE A 91 22.72 8.44 -8.71
CA PHE A 91 23.05 8.15 -7.31
C PHE A 91 21.79 7.80 -6.51
N ASP A 92 20.73 8.63 -6.61
CA ASP A 92 19.49 8.42 -5.89
C ASP A 92 18.74 7.17 -6.36
N PHE A 93 18.74 6.92 -7.68
CA PHE A 93 18.16 5.73 -8.27
C PHE A 93 18.85 4.46 -7.77
N ASN A 94 20.19 4.46 -7.76
CA ASN A 94 21.00 3.34 -7.30
C ASN A 94 20.83 3.09 -5.80
N ALA A 95 20.78 4.15 -4.99
CA ALA A 95 20.55 4.04 -3.54
C ALA A 95 19.17 3.43 -3.23
N GLN A 96 18.13 3.86 -3.94
CA GLN A 96 16.77 3.33 -3.77
C GLN A 96 16.65 1.87 -4.23
N LEU A 97 17.21 1.52 -5.39
CA LEU A 97 17.25 0.12 -5.85
C LEU A 97 18.01 -0.78 -4.87
N LYS A 98 19.13 -0.30 -4.32
CA LYS A 98 19.90 -1.04 -3.31
C LYS A 98 19.09 -1.26 -2.03
N ALA A 99 18.31 -0.27 -1.59
CA ALA A 99 17.42 -0.41 -0.44
C ALA A 99 16.33 -1.47 -0.67
N ILE A 100 15.70 -1.48 -1.85
CA ILE A 100 14.73 -2.50 -2.25
C ILE A 100 15.38 -3.89 -2.25
N CYS A 101 16.53 -4.04 -2.90
CA CYS A 101 17.25 -5.30 -2.96
C CYS A 101 17.69 -5.82 -1.58
N ASN A 102 18.11 -4.93 -0.68
CA ASN A 102 18.45 -5.31 0.69
C ASN A 102 17.22 -5.79 1.48
N TYR A 103 16.07 -5.13 1.31
CA TYR A 103 14.80 -5.54 1.90
C TYR A 103 14.39 -6.93 1.40
N GLU A 104 14.40 -7.14 0.07
CA GLU A 104 14.05 -8.43 -0.54
C GLU A 104 14.97 -9.56 -0.06
N ARG A 105 16.29 -9.34 0.03
CA ARG A 105 17.21 -10.36 0.58
C ARG A 105 16.90 -10.73 2.02
N LYS A 106 16.53 -9.75 2.85
CA LYS A 106 16.31 -9.95 4.30
C LYS A 106 14.95 -10.59 4.59
N TYR A 107 13.90 -10.18 3.88
CA TYR A 107 12.53 -10.51 4.25
C TYR A 107 11.79 -11.34 3.18
N ALA A 108 12.29 -11.42 1.95
CA ALA A 108 11.66 -12.14 0.84
C ALA A 108 12.71 -12.89 -0.04
N PRO A 109 13.47 -13.86 0.51
CA PRO A 109 14.58 -14.51 -0.19
C PRO A 109 14.18 -15.31 -1.46
N ASN A 110 12.89 -15.61 -1.62
CA ASN A 110 12.31 -16.24 -2.82
C ASN A 110 11.76 -15.23 -3.84
N SER A 111 12.07 -13.95 -3.64
CA SER A 111 11.65 -12.88 -4.53
C SER A 111 12.28 -12.98 -5.90
N GLN A 112 11.54 -12.49 -6.89
CA GLN A 112 11.85 -12.71 -8.30
C GLN A 112 12.87 -11.70 -8.86
N PHE A 113 13.41 -10.80 -8.02
CA PHE A 113 14.36 -9.74 -8.39
C PHE A 113 15.85 -10.15 -8.30
N ARG A 114 16.15 -11.45 -8.41
CA ARG A 114 17.45 -12.01 -8.03
C ARG A 114 18.66 -11.42 -8.77
N VAL A 115 18.61 -11.26 -10.09
CA VAL A 115 19.79 -10.87 -10.89
C VAL A 115 20.18 -9.41 -10.68
N LEU A 116 19.22 -8.48 -10.77
CA LEU A 116 19.48 -7.05 -10.49
C LEU A 116 20.07 -6.86 -9.09
N CYS A 117 19.53 -7.56 -8.10
CA CYS A 117 19.97 -7.45 -6.72
C CYS A 117 21.33 -8.10 -6.42
N LEU A 118 21.83 -8.98 -7.29
CA LEU A 118 23.18 -9.52 -7.19
C LEU A 118 24.21 -8.50 -7.71
N GLN A 119 23.90 -7.81 -8.81
CA GLN A 119 24.82 -6.90 -9.49
C GLN A 119 25.05 -5.57 -8.75
N LEU A 120 24.09 -5.12 -7.94
CA LEU A 120 24.21 -3.95 -7.06
C LEU A 120 25.10 -4.16 -5.81
N SER A 121 25.66 -5.37 -5.67
CA SER A 121 26.48 -5.80 -4.52
C SER A 121 27.99 -5.82 -4.79
N ALA A 122 28.39 -5.65 -6.05
CA ALA A 122 29.77 -5.50 -6.50
C ALA A 122 30.17 -4.01 -6.48
#